data_AF-A0A955EMP6-F1
#
_entry.id   AF-A0A955EMP6-F1
#
_cell.length_a   1.000
_cell.length_b   1.000
_cell.length_c   1.000
_cell.angle_alpha   90.00
_cell.angle_beta   90.00
_cell.angle_gamma   90.00
#
_symmetry.space_group_name_H-M   'P 1'
#
loop_
_entity.id
_entity.type
_entity.pdbx_description
1 polymer ?
#
loop_
_entity_poly.entity_id
_entity_poly.type
_entity_poly.pdbx_seq_one_letter_code
_entity_poly.pdbx_strand_id
1 'polypeptide(L)' 'MKKIKPTTWDTAKTRAIDFSKPFLWFDDDLFYEEKEALIEHNALDNWIEVDLAKNPDKLRDFLSSFPLPAYAEA' A
#
# COMPACT_ATOMS: atom_id res chain seq x y z
N MET A 1 11.57 4.63 -19.61
CA MET A 1 10.60 3.61 -19.11
C MET A 1 10.60 2.34 -19.96
N LYS A 2 11.73 1.60 -20.09
CA LYS A 2 11.77 0.30 -20.80
C LYS A 2 12.10 -0.90 -19.90
N LYS A 3 12.49 -0.65 -18.64
CA LYS A 3 12.88 -1.68 -17.67
C LYS A 3 11.74 -2.10 -16.73
N ILE A 4 10.80 -1.20 -16.48
CA ILE A 4 9.58 -1.49 -15.71
C ILE A 4 8.51 -1.86 -16.72
N LYS A 5 8.00 -3.08 -16.62
CA LYS A 5 6.88 -3.57 -17.42
C LYS A 5 5.64 -3.61 -16.54
N PRO A 6 4.46 -3.27 -17.07
CA PRO A 6 3.22 -3.47 -16.34
C PRO A 6 3.02 -4.96 -16.06
N THR A 7 2.38 -5.26 -14.94
CA THR A 7 1.89 -6.60 -14.62
C THR A 7 0.37 -6.57 -14.60
N THR A 8 -0.25 -7.73 -14.81
CA THR A 8 -1.68 -7.93 -14.65
C THR A 8 -1.93 -8.74 -13.38
N TRP A 9 -3.06 -8.48 -12.73
CA TRP A 9 -3.52 -9.20 -11.56
C TRP A 9 -4.85 -9.87 -11.90
N ASP A 10 -4.91 -11.20 -11.74
CA ASP A 10 -6.15 -11.97 -11.94
C ASP A 10 -7.06 -11.92 -10.71
N THR A 11 -6.54 -11.46 -9.58
CA THR A 11 -7.23 -11.35 -8.29
C THR A 11 -6.89 -10.03 -7.59
N ALA A 12 -7.66 -9.64 -6.57
CA ALA A 12 -7.37 -8.44 -5.78
C ALA A 12 -5.93 -8.45 -5.21
N LYS A 13 -5.25 -7.29 -5.27
CA LYS A 13 -3.87 -7.12 -4.76
C LYS A 13 -3.77 -7.46 -3.27
N THR A 14 -4.82 -7.19 -2.49
CA THR A 14 -4.91 -7.50 -1.06
C THR A 14 -4.68 -8.97 -0.71
N ARG A 15 -4.93 -9.90 -1.64
CA ARG A 15 -4.64 -11.32 -1.41
C ARG A 15 -3.16 -11.65 -1.27
N ALA A 16 -2.28 -10.77 -1.75
CA ALA A 16 -0.84 -10.91 -1.56
C ALA A 16 -0.36 -10.42 -0.18
N ILE A 17 -1.23 -9.76 0.59
CA ILE A 17 -0.89 -9.24 1.92
C ILE A 17 -1.04 -10.35 2.95
N ASP A 18 0.03 -10.60 3.70
CA ASP A 18 -0.01 -11.44 4.89
C ASP A 18 -0.42 -10.57 6.09
N PHE A 19 -1.72 -10.50 6.37
CA PHE A 19 -2.28 -9.72 7.48
C PHE A 19 -1.85 -10.19 8.87
N SER A 20 -1.18 -11.36 8.98
CA SER A 20 -0.62 -11.83 10.27
C SER A 20 0.73 -11.20 10.63
N LYS A 21 1.31 -10.41 9.73
CA LYS A 21 2.63 -9.78 9.90
C LYS A 21 2.53 -8.26 9.71
N PRO A 22 3.41 -7.47 10.35
CA PRO A 22 3.49 -6.04 10.08
C PRO A 22 3.81 -5.77 8.61
N PHE A 23 3.06 -4.87 7.96
CA PHE A 23 3.26 -4.52 6.56
C PHE A 23 2.98 -3.04 6.31
N LEU A 24 3.53 -2.52 5.21
CA LEU A 24 3.19 -1.22 4.65
C LEU A 24 2.76 -1.44 3.21
N TRP A 25 1.70 -0.78 2.78
CA TRP A 25 1.18 -0.86 1.43
C TRP A 25 1.21 0.51 0.77
N PHE A 26 2.17 0.69 -0.14
CA PHE A 26 2.28 1.89 -0.96
C PHE A 26 1.53 1.67 -2.27
N ASP A 27 0.50 2.46 -2.53
CA ASP A 27 -0.28 2.42 -3.77
C ASP A 27 -0.74 3.84 -4.13
N ASP A 28 -0.96 4.10 -5.41
CA ASP A 28 -1.44 5.40 -5.90
C ASP A 28 -2.97 5.51 -5.87
N ASP A 29 -3.67 4.37 -5.85
CA ASP A 29 -5.12 4.30 -5.75
C ASP A 29 -5.52 3.20 -4.75
N LEU A 30 -6.66 3.39 -4.08
CA LEU A 30 -7.23 2.43 -3.14
C LEU A 30 -8.68 2.15 -3.54
N PHE A 31 -8.88 1.03 -4.22
CA PHE A 31 -10.22 0.66 -4.68
C PHE A 31 -11.13 0.30 -3.50
N TYR A 32 -12.44 0.31 -3.73
CA TYR A 32 -13.42 0.07 -2.67
C TYR A 32 -13.20 -1.28 -1.99
N GLU A 33 -13.06 -2.36 -2.76
CA GLU A 33 -12.85 -3.71 -2.20
C GLU A 33 -11.51 -3.83 -1.44
N GLU A 34 -10.51 -3.06 -1.85
CA GLU A 34 -9.21 -3.02 -1.18
C GLU A 34 -9.30 -2.30 0.18
N LYS A 35 -10.02 -1.19 0.22
CA LYS A 35 -10.31 -0.45 1.44
C LYS A 35 -11.09 -1.30 2.44
N GLU A 36 -12.14 -1.98 1.99
CA GLU A 36 -12.95 -2.85 2.85
C GLU A 36 -12.08 -3.97 3.44
N ALA A 37 -11.26 -4.65 2.63
CA ALA A 37 -10.35 -5.68 3.12
C ALA A 37 -9.34 -5.15 4.18
N LEU A 38 -8.80 -3.93 4.00
CA LEU A 38 -7.94 -3.33 5.02
C LEU A 38 -8.68 -3.01 6.31
N ILE A 39 -9.93 -2.53 6.23
CA ILE A 39 -10.77 -2.25 7.40
C ILE A 39 -11.11 -3.53 8.15
N GLU A 40 -11.50 -4.60 7.44
CA GLU A 40 -11.79 -5.92 8.01
C GLU A 40 -10.62 -6.48 8.82
N HIS A 41 -9.39 -6.13 8.44
CA HIS A 41 -8.15 -6.55 9.11
C HIS A 41 -7.54 -5.48 10.04
N ASN A 42 -8.26 -4.39 10.36
CA ASN A 42 -7.77 -3.26 11.17
C ASN A 42 -6.42 -2.68 10.69
N ALA A 43 -6.21 -2.66 9.37
CA ALA A 43 -4.93 -2.32 8.74
C ALA A 43 -5.04 -1.13 7.77
N LEU A 44 -6.10 -0.33 7.84
CA LEU A 44 -6.27 0.84 6.95
C LEU A 44 -5.11 1.84 7.09
N ASP A 45 -4.58 2.01 8.30
CA ASP A 45 -3.45 2.91 8.57
C ASP A 45 -2.13 2.40 7.97
N ASN A 46 -2.07 1.16 7.49
CA ASN A 46 -0.91 0.60 6.78
C ASN A 46 -0.89 0.97 5.29
N TRP A 47 -1.97 1.53 4.75
CA TRP A 47 -2.01 2.04 3.39
C TRP A 47 -1.45 3.47 3.32
N ILE A 48 -0.46 3.66 2.48
CA ILE A 48 0.27 4.91 2.29
C ILE A 48 0.07 5.36 0.84
N GLU A 49 -0.69 6.43 0.63
CA GLU A 49 -0.91 7.00 -0.71
C GLU A 49 0.43 7.49 -1.32
N VAL A 50 0.74 6.98 -2.52
CA VAL A 50 1.88 7.42 -3.33
C VAL A 50 1.43 7.79 -4.74
N ASP A 51 0.81 8.95 -4.86
CA ASP A 51 0.43 9.50 -6.16
C ASP A 51 1.56 10.39 -6.74
N LEU A 52 2.33 9.82 -7.66
CA LEU A 52 3.44 10.52 -8.34
C LEU A 52 2.96 11.49 -9.43
N ALA A 53 1.71 11.40 -9.88
CA ALA A 53 1.13 12.37 -10.79
C ALA A 53 0.80 13.67 -10.05
N LYS A 54 0.31 13.58 -8.81
CA LYS A 54 0.09 14.72 -7.90
C LYS A 54 1.40 15.30 -7.35
N ASN A 55 2.30 14.44 -6.88
CA ASN A 55 3.60 14.83 -6.33
C ASN A 55 4.73 13.91 -6.83
N PRO A 56 5.47 14.31 -7.88
CA PRO A 56 6.56 13.51 -8.45
C PRO A 56 7.68 13.15 -7.48
N ASP A 57 7.81 13.91 -6.39
CA ASP A 57 8.88 13.80 -5.42
C ASP A 57 8.45 13.09 -4.13
N LYS A 58 7.20 12.59 -4.06
CA LYS A 58 6.59 11.98 -2.86
C LYS A 58 7.47 10.92 -2.20
N LEU A 59 8.17 10.11 -2.99
CA LEU A 59 9.07 9.07 -2.49
C LEU A 59 10.24 9.62 -1.66
N ARG A 60 10.64 10.88 -1.87
CA ARG A 60 11.72 11.52 -1.08
C ARG A 60 11.33 11.72 0.38
N ASP A 61 10.04 11.86 0.69
CA ASP A 61 9.54 12.00 2.06
C ASP A 61 10.02 10.84 2.95
N PHE A 62 10.17 9.65 2.36
CA PHE A 62 10.54 8.43 3.08
C PHE A 62 12.05 8.27 3.33
N LEU A 63 12.90 9.13 2.73
CA LEU A 63 14.34 9.08 2.96
C LEU A 63 14.75 9.65 4.32
N SER A 64 14.00 10.63 4.81
CA SER A 64 14.24 11.27 6.11
C SER A 64 13.46 10.59 7.24
N SER A 65 12.26 10.09 6.94
CA SER A 65 11.39 9.42 7.91
C SER A 65 10.58 8.33 7.22
N PHE A 66 10.86 7.07 7.55
CA PHE A 66 10.13 5.93 7.00
C PHE A 66 8.94 5.58 7.91
N PRO A 67 7.73 5.35 7.36
CA PRO A 67 6.56 4.99 8.18
C PRO A 67 6.79 3.65 8.89
N LEU A 68 6.14 3.48 10.03
CA LEU A 68 6.07 2.21 10.74
C LEU A 68 4.70 1.58 10.50
N PRO A 69 4.62 0.26 10.33
CA PRO A 69 3.34 -0.42 10.23
C PRO A 69 2.54 -0.25 11.53
N ALA A 70 1.26 0.04 11.42
CA ALA A 70 0.31 -0.10 12.50
C ALA A 70 0.23 -1.59 12.90
N TYR A 71 0.28 -1.84 14.20
CA TYR A 71 0.12 -3.17 14.75
C TYR A 71 -1.36 -3.54 14.68
N ALA A 72 -1.70 -4.59 13.94
CA ALA A 72 -2.95 -5.29 14.17
C ALA A 72 -2.83 -5.95 15.55
N GLU A 73 -3.62 -5.52 16.52
CA GLU A 73 -3.81 -6.32 17.73
C GLU A 73 -4.39 -7.67 17.30
N ALA A 74 -3.69 -8.74 17.65
CA ALA A 74 -4.05 -10.12 17.32
C ALA A 74 -5.30 -10.58 18.10
#